data_AF-A0A5K1CQZ3-F1
#
_entry.id   AF-A0A5K1CQZ3-F1
#
_cell.length_a   1.000
_cell.length_b   1.000
_cell.length_c   1.000
_cell.angle_alpha   90.00
_cell.angle_beta   90.00
_cell.angle_gamma   90.00
#
_symmetry.space_group_name_H-M   'P 1'
#
loop_
_entity.id
_entity.type
_entity.pdbx_description
1 polymer ?
#
loop_
_entity_poly.entity_id
_entity_poly.type
_entity_poly.pdbx_seq_one_letter_code
_entity_poly.pdbx_strand_id
1 'polypeptide(L)' 'VHGPTGPQPSSEFEHSSIPATVKKIFNLKDFLTKRDAWAGTFDHLVLTRTTPRDDCP' A
#
# COMPACT_ATOMS: atom_id res chain seq x y z
N VAL A 1 -15.05 -9.38 -1.32
CA VAL A 1 -14.88 -8.42 -2.44
C VAL A 1 -14.21 -7.10 -2.05
N HIS A 2 -14.03 -6.77 -0.75
CA HIS A 2 -13.48 -5.47 -0.33
C HIS A 2 -12.18 -5.55 0.51
N GLY A 3 -11.63 -6.74 0.74
CA GLY A 3 -10.39 -6.93 1.50
C GLY A 3 -9.14 -6.89 0.60
N PRO A 4 -7.97 -6.55 1.14
CA PRO A 4 -6.72 -6.56 0.39
C PRO A 4 -6.32 -7.98 0.00
N THR A 5 -5.55 -8.10 -1.08
CA THR A 5 -4.65 -9.24 -1.26
C THR A 5 -3.38 -8.94 -0.45
N GLY A 6 -3.51 -9.06 0.87
CA GLY A 6 -2.46 -8.64 1.80
C GLY A 6 -1.38 -9.69 2.01
N PRO A 7 -0.29 -9.34 2.71
CA PRO A 7 0.81 -10.26 2.99
C PRO A 7 0.39 -11.49 3.81
N GLN A 8 -0.77 -11.43 4.48
CA GLN A 8 -1.33 -12.51 5.28
C GLN A 8 -2.84 -12.66 4.98
N PRO A 9 -3.44 -13.85 5.20
CA PRO A 9 -4.87 -14.04 4.96
C PRO A 9 -5.78 -13.18 5.83
N SER A 10 -5.27 -12.71 6.98
CA SER A 10 -6.00 -11.83 7.91
C SER A 10 -5.74 -10.35 7.66
N SER A 11 -4.88 -9.99 6.71
CA SER A 11 -4.55 -8.60 6.41
C SER A 11 -5.79 -7.81 6.03
N GLU A 12 -5.90 -6.59 6.56
CA GLU A 12 -7.00 -5.67 6.23
C GLU A 12 -6.48 -4.33 5.74
N PHE A 13 -7.36 -3.55 5.13
CA PHE A 13 -7.12 -2.13 4.89
C PHE A 13 -7.37 -1.36 6.18
N GLU A 14 -6.36 -0.62 6.63
CA GLU A 14 -6.45 0.29 7.77
C GLU A 14 -5.42 1.42 7.64
N HIS A 15 -5.26 2.26 8.66
CA HIS A 15 -4.39 3.43 8.59
C HIS A 15 -2.93 3.08 8.24
N SER A 16 -2.42 1.96 8.77
CA SER A 16 -1.05 1.51 8.46
C SER A 16 -0.87 0.97 7.03
N SER A 17 -1.96 0.79 6.27
CA SER A 17 -1.88 0.51 4.83
C SER A 17 -1.17 1.61 4.05
N ILE A 18 -1.19 2.86 4.55
CA ILE A 18 -0.47 3.99 3.93
C ILE A 18 1.06 3.76 3.98
N PRO A 19 1.70 3.64 5.16
CA PRO A 19 3.14 3.34 5.22
C PRO A 19 3.50 1.99 4.58
N ALA A 20 2.65 0.97 4.66
CA ALA A 20 2.86 -0.30 3.96
C ALA A 20 2.95 -0.11 2.43
N THR A 21 2.07 0.72 1.87
CA THR A 21 2.05 1.07 0.44
C THR A 21 3.30 1.85 0.05
N VAL A 22 3.70 2.85 0.83
CA VAL A 22 4.92 3.64 0.60
C VAL A 22 6.15 2.72 0.57
N LYS A 23 6.28 1.82 1.56
CA LYS A 23 7.37 0.85 1.59
C LYS A 23 7.42 0.01 0.31
N LYS A 24 6.26 -0.49 -0.16
CA LYS A 24 6.18 -1.33 -1.36
C LYS A 24 6.56 -0.56 -2.63
N ILE A 25 5.99 0.63 -2.84
CA ILE A 25 6.20 1.43 -4.07
C ILE A 25 7.66 1.88 -4.20
N PHE A 26 8.30 2.27 -3.09
CA PHE A 26 9.69 2.73 -3.09
C PHE A 26 10.69 1.63 -2.77
N ASN A 27 10.24 0.38 -2.63
CA ASN A 27 11.07 -0.78 -2.26
C ASN A 27 11.96 -0.52 -1.04
N LEU A 28 11.38 0.05 0.01
CA LEU A 28 12.10 0.36 1.25
C LEU A 28 12.43 -0.93 2.02
N LYS A 29 13.57 -0.92 2.71
CA LYS A 29 14.12 -2.11 3.37
C LYS A 29 13.23 -2.62 4.51
N ASP A 30 12.84 -1.72 5.41
CA ASP A 30 12.23 -2.09 6.68
C ASP A 30 10.80 -1.54 6.81
N PHE A 31 9.95 -2.25 7.54
CA PHE A 31 8.67 -1.72 8.02
C PHE A 31 8.89 -0.88 9.27
N LEU A 32 8.02 0.09 9.52
CA LEU A 32 8.11 0.94 10.71
C LEU A 32 7.60 0.21 11.95
N THR A 33 6.62 -0.68 11.79
CA THR A 33 5.98 -1.42 12.87
C THR A 33 5.60 -2.84 12.43
N LYS A 34 5.02 -3.63 13.34
CA LYS A 34 4.40 -4.91 12.97
C LYS A 34 3.06 -4.73 12.26
N ARG A 35 2.44 -3.56 12.42
CA ARG A 35 1.08 -3.30 11.93
C ARG A 35 1.08 -2.98 10.44
N ASP A 36 1.97 -2.11 9.97
CA ASP A 36 2.21 -1.88 8.53
C ASP A 36 2.85 -3.10 7.84
N ALA A 37 3.58 -3.95 8.56
CA ALA A 37 4.03 -5.24 8.03
C ALA A 37 2.88 -6.23 7.75
N TRP A 38 1.75 -6.09 8.44
CA TRP A 38 0.58 -6.92 8.29
C TRP A 38 -0.47 -6.30 7.35
N ALA A 39 -0.60 -4.98 7.32
CA ALA A 39 -1.69 -4.33 6.59
C ALA A 39 -1.63 -4.55 5.07
N GLY A 40 -2.80 -4.53 4.44
CA GLY A 40 -2.92 -4.56 2.99
C GLY A 40 -2.38 -3.28 2.34
N THR A 41 -1.97 -3.36 1.07
CA THR A 41 -1.41 -2.23 0.32
C THR A 41 -2.35 -1.72 -0.78
N PHE A 42 -2.26 -0.42 -1.08
CA PHE A 42 -3.02 0.28 -2.13
C PHE A 42 -2.22 0.43 -3.44
N ASP A 43 -1.14 -0.32 -3.63
CA ASP A 43 -0.29 -0.22 -4.83
C ASP A 43 -1.07 -0.46 -6.13
N HIS A 44 -2.06 -1.35 -6.09
CA HIS A 44 -2.97 -1.60 -7.20
C HIS A 44 -3.84 -0.40 -7.60
N LEU A 45 -3.99 0.61 -6.73
CA LEU A 45 -4.68 1.87 -7.04
C LEU A 45 -3.69 2.94 -7.52
N VAL A 46 -2.55 3.06 -6.84
CA VAL A 46 -1.56 4.12 -7.09
C VAL A 46 -0.79 3.88 -8.39
N LEU A 47 -0.56 2.63 -8.77
CA LEU A 47 0.20 2.25 -9.96
C LEU A 47 -0.67 1.96 -11.19
N THR A 48 -1.92 2.43 -11.19
CA THR A 48 -2.86 2.22 -12.32
C THR A 48 -2.52 3.05 -13.55
N ARG A 49 -1.81 4.18 -13.38
CA ARG A 49 -1.47 5.11 -14.46
C ARG A 49 -0.02 4.95 -14.88
N THR A 50 0.22 4.97 -16.19
CA THR A 50 1.57 5.01 -16.78
C THR A 50 2.15 6.42 -16.86
N THR A 51 1.32 7.46 -16.66
CA THR A 51 1.71 8.86 -16.72
C THR A 51 1.18 9.65 -15.53
N PRO A 52 1.93 10.69 -15.07
CA PRO A 52 1.44 11.63 -14.06
C PRO A 52 0.10 12.28 -14.45
N ARG A 53 -0.63 12.77 -13.45
CA ARG A 53 -1.76 13.65 -13.69
C ARG A 53 -1.25 15.05 -14.02
N ASP A 54 -1.87 15.67 -15.00
CA ASP A 54 -1.60 17.02 -15.50
C ASP A 54 -2.65 18.04 -15.04
N ASP A 55 -3.69 17.59 -14.34
CA ASP A 55 -4.83 18.38 -13.89
C ASP A 55 -4.76 18.81 -12.41
N CYS A 56 -3.59 18.70 -11.78
CA CYS A 56 -3.36 19.07 -10.38
C CYS A 56 -1.97 19.75 -10.25
N PRO A 57 -1.86 20.89 -9.53
CA PRO A 57 -0.62 21.68 -9.42
C PRO A 57 0.50 21.02 -8.61
#